data_AF-A0A5D8ZW51-F1
#
_entry.id   AF-A0A5D8ZW51-F1
#
_cell.length_a   1.000
_cell.length_b   1.000
_cell.length_c   1.000
_cell.angle_alpha   90.00
_cell.angle_beta   90.00
_cell.angle_gamma   90.00
#
_symmetry.space_group_name_H-M   'P 1'
#
loop_
_entity.id
_entity.type
_entity.pdbx_description
1 polymer ?
#
loop_
_entity_poly.entity_id
_entity_poly.type
_entity_poly.pdbx_seq_one_letter_code
_entity_poly.pdbx_strand_id
1 'polypeptide(L)'
;MKNNIILLFTCIIFGFYHAQINNRTTTKQSIDKKLASAKNTSLDPKKRIQLYVQIFKDAKDMNDRAAILTSGKNLMMLYHNTGENEKSIEYSYEVEKAAKEADDNESIAMAHIERGTALSALGLFDENYKELHKAEYFVSKLTDENKKHLNRAHIYQGLTAGYYIPKKAHQDTILLYFKKSLQEAERINDIENTRQTDEKYDMISYLYMNIGMYHAMISNPKRLDIAEEYLQKSLNIMNQRKFTQMKVDKIPILNYLGHFYSEQGKNTEAIEYAREVLQLEKRTHSPSSRVAAYATLTNSFESLKNKDSTIKYMALYSNLSDSLAHSNKMSADKTIKKMSLQKDKVHQNNILQFATVFFIMALILVTGGWWYWKRNQTKLHQRYETIIENLKNEVQITENQPTETRAENNLIISEETTALLLSKLSKFEKSEKFLKKDLTLTSLSNSLNTNPRYLSEIIKQYKNKSFNNYINGLRIQFITNKLYDTSIFREYKISYLAEACGFSSREVFTVIFKKETGVSPSYFISQLKKEKTAE
;
A
#
# COMPACT_ATOMS: atom_id res chain seq x y z
N MET A 1 24.02 -49.98 -22.22
CA MET A 1 24.57 -48.62 -22.00
C MET A 1 23.59 -47.64 -21.35
N LYS A 2 22.32 -47.54 -21.78
CA LYS A 2 21.34 -46.57 -21.22
C LYS A 2 21.09 -46.69 -19.70
N ASN A 3 21.00 -47.90 -19.16
CA ASN A 3 20.77 -48.10 -17.71
C ASN A 3 21.95 -47.69 -16.83
N ASN A 4 23.19 -47.85 -17.31
CA ASN A 4 24.38 -47.45 -16.53
C ASN A 4 24.52 -45.92 -16.46
N ILE A 5 24.05 -45.20 -17.48
CA ILE A 5 24.07 -43.72 -17.49
C ILE A 5 23.03 -43.19 -16.48
N ILE A 6 21.83 -43.76 -16.42
CA ILE A 6 20.80 -43.35 -15.45
C ILE A 6 21.27 -43.60 -14.02
N LEU A 7 21.88 -44.75 -13.75
CA LEU A 7 22.40 -45.09 -12.42
C LEU A 7 23.53 -44.15 -11.97
N LEU A 8 24.42 -43.78 -12.91
CA LEU A 8 25.49 -42.81 -12.65
C LEU A 8 24.94 -41.40 -12.36
N PHE A 9 23.93 -40.95 -13.11
CA PHE A 9 23.25 -39.68 -12.85
C PHE A 9 22.51 -39.68 -11.51
N THR A 10 21.83 -40.76 -11.14
CA THR A 10 21.18 -40.87 -9.81
C THR A 10 22.20 -40.86 -8.68
N CYS A 11 23.34 -41.55 -8.82
CA CYS A 11 24.41 -41.52 -7.81
C CYS A 11 25.06 -40.13 -7.68
N ILE A 12 25.22 -39.40 -8.78
CA ILE A 12 25.73 -38.03 -8.77
C ILE A 12 24.73 -37.10 -8.08
N ILE A 13 23.44 -37.17 -8.41
CA ILE A 13 22.40 -36.35 -7.76
C ILE A 13 22.30 -36.66 -6.26
N PHE A 14 22.31 -37.94 -5.87
CA PHE A 14 22.31 -38.34 -4.46
C PHE A 14 23.59 -37.93 -3.73
N GLY A 15 24.75 -38.01 -4.39
CA GLY A 15 26.04 -37.57 -3.86
C GLY A 15 26.09 -36.06 -3.64
N PHE A 16 25.61 -35.26 -4.60
CA PHE A 16 25.46 -33.81 -4.44
C PHE A 16 24.46 -33.46 -3.34
N TYR A 17 23.34 -34.18 -3.26
CA TYR A 17 22.32 -33.97 -2.23
C TYR A 17 22.84 -34.31 -0.83
N HIS A 18 23.54 -35.45 -0.66
CA HIS A 18 24.20 -35.81 0.60
C HIS A 18 25.31 -34.84 0.98
N ALA A 19 26.16 -34.43 0.03
CA ALA A 19 27.19 -33.43 0.28
C ALA A 19 26.59 -32.09 0.73
N GLN A 20 25.48 -31.67 0.11
CA GLN A 20 24.77 -30.43 0.47
C GLN A 20 24.12 -30.52 1.86
N ILE A 21 23.51 -31.65 2.22
CA ILE A 21 22.95 -31.88 3.56
C ILE A 21 24.04 -31.91 4.62
N ASN A 22 25.14 -32.62 4.36
CA ASN A 22 26.24 -32.75 5.31
C ASN A 22 26.95 -31.40 5.54
N ASN A 23 27.13 -30.62 4.47
CA ASN A 23 27.65 -29.25 4.56
C ASN A 23 26.70 -28.30 5.32
N ARG A 24 25.38 -28.40 5.12
CA ARG A 24 24.38 -27.66 5.91
C ARG A 24 24.43 -28.03 7.39
N THR A 25 24.54 -29.31 7.71
CA THR A 25 24.58 -29.79 9.10
C THR A 25 25.84 -29.30 9.82
N THR A 26 26.99 -29.39 9.15
CA THR A 26 28.28 -28.91 9.67
C THR A 26 28.27 -27.40 9.91
N THR A 27 27.72 -26.64 8.96
CA THR A 27 27.61 -25.17 9.09
C THR A 27 26.65 -24.79 10.23
N LYS A 28 25.55 -25.52 10.45
CA LYS A 28 24.64 -25.28 11.59
C LYS A 28 25.33 -25.47 12.94
N GLN A 29 26.05 -26.59 13.11
CA GLN A 29 26.82 -26.84 14.34
C GLN A 29 27.89 -25.76 14.57
N SER A 30 28.52 -25.27 13.49
CA SER A 30 29.46 -24.15 13.55
C SER A 30 28.78 -22.86 14.02
N ILE A 31 27.60 -22.53 13.48
CA ILE A 31 26.79 -21.38 13.93
C ILE A 31 26.45 -21.49 15.42
N ASP A 32 25.96 -22.64 15.88
CA ASP A 32 25.56 -22.83 17.28
C ASP A 32 26.75 -22.69 18.23
N LYS A 33 27.91 -23.25 17.86
CA LYS A 33 29.16 -23.10 18.63
C LYS A 33 29.62 -21.64 18.67
N LYS A 34 29.57 -20.94 17.53
CA LYS A 34 29.91 -19.51 17.46
C LYS A 34 28.94 -18.67 18.29
N LEU A 35 27.64 -18.96 18.26
CA LEU A 35 26.63 -18.28 19.09
C LEU A 35 26.90 -18.48 20.59
N ALA A 36 27.21 -19.71 21.01
CA ALA A 36 27.58 -19.98 22.40
C ALA A 36 28.83 -19.18 22.82
N SER A 37 29.84 -19.11 21.95
CA SER A 37 31.01 -18.26 22.17
C SER A 37 30.66 -16.77 22.21
N ALA A 38 29.80 -16.28 21.31
CA ALA A 38 29.44 -14.87 21.20
C ALA A 38 28.60 -14.37 22.38
N LYS A 39 27.85 -15.26 23.02
CA LYS A 39 27.11 -14.98 24.27
C LYS A 39 28.04 -14.73 25.46
N ASN A 40 29.32 -15.12 25.39
CA ASN A 40 30.27 -14.82 26.45
C ASN A 40 30.52 -13.30 26.52
N THR A 41 29.91 -12.66 27.51
CA THR A 41 29.96 -11.20 27.73
C THR A 41 31.34 -10.70 28.15
N SER A 42 32.28 -11.59 28.50
CA SER A 42 33.68 -11.25 28.79
C SER A 42 34.51 -10.93 27.53
N LEU A 43 34.03 -11.30 26.34
CA LEU A 43 34.69 -10.96 25.09
C LEU A 43 34.72 -9.45 24.86
N ASP A 44 35.84 -8.96 24.33
CA ASP A 44 35.97 -7.60 23.82
C ASP A 44 34.82 -7.26 22.85
N PRO A 45 34.17 -6.09 22.98
CA PRO A 45 33.02 -5.72 22.15
C PRO A 45 33.28 -5.80 20.64
N LYS A 46 34.47 -5.41 20.15
CA LYS A 46 34.79 -5.48 18.71
C LYS A 46 34.89 -6.92 18.25
N LYS A 47 35.56 -7.79 19.02
CA LYS A 47 35.61 -9.23 18.71
C LYS A 47 34.22 -9.86 18.71
N ARG A 48 33.37 -9.45 19.65
CA ARG A 48 32.00 -9.93 19.76
C ARG A 48 31.15 -9.50 18.57
N ILE A 49 31.27 -8.24 18.13
CA ILE A 49 30.66 -7.73 16.90
C ILE A 49 31.13 -8.54 15.69
N GLN A 50 32.44 -8.72 15.51
CA GLN A 50 32.99 -9.50 14.37
C GLN A 50 32.41 -10.93 14.33
N LEU A 51 32.31 -11.57 15.49
CA LEU A 51 31.75 -12.92 15.58
C LEU A 51 30.25 -12.94 15.20
N TYR A 52 29.46 -11.99 15.71
CA TYR A 52 28.05 -11.89 15.33
C TYR A 52 27.84 -11.52 13.87
N VAL A 53 28.69 -10.68 13.27
CA VAL A 53 28.64 -10.40 11.82
C VAL A 53 28.87 -11.67 11.02
N GLN A 54 29.85 -12.49 11.40
CA GLN A 54 30.10 -13.77 10.73
C GLN A 54 28.91 -14.73 10.90
N ILE A 55 28.37 -14.86 12.11
CA ILE A 55 27.19 -15.69 12.37
C ILE A 55 26.01 -15.23 11.52
N PHE A 56 25.76 -13.92 11.46
CA PHE A 56 24.65 -13.34 10.71
C PHE A 56 24.78 -13.64 9.21
N LYS A 57 25.98 -13.55 8.66
CA LYS A 57 26.27 -13.91 7.27
C LYS A 57 26.06 -15.41 7.02
N ASP A 58 26.67 -16.28 7.83
CA ASP A 58 26.53 -17.74 7.71
C ASP A 58 25.05 -18.15 7.82
N ALA A 59 24.31 -17.52 8.74
CA ALA A 59 22.88 -17.78 8.93
C ALA A 59 22.03 -17.34 7.73
N LYS A 60 22.36 -16.21 7.09
CA LYS A 60 21.72 -15.78 5.84
C LYS A 60 21.95 -16.78 4.71
N ASP A 61 23.19 -17.23 4.52
CA ASP A 61 23.54 -18.20 3.48
C ASP A 61 22.82 -19.54 3.68
N MET A 62 22.52 -19.90 4.93
CA MET A 62 21.77 -21.09 5.29
C MET A 62 20.25 -20.92 5.36
N ASN A 63 19.75 -19.68 5.27
CA ASN A 63 18.38 -19.34 5.58
C ASN A 63 17.94 -19.76 7.01
N ASP A 64 18.85 -19.72 7.98
CA ASP A 64 18.57 -20.01 9.39
C ASP A 64 17.99 -18.76 10.09
N ARG A 65 16.66 -18.67 10.10
CA ARG A 65 15.93 -17.51 10.65
C ARG A 65 16.22 -17.26 12.12
N ALA A 66 16.31 -18.31 12.94
CA ALA A 66 16.54 -18.15 14.38
C ALA A 66 17.93 -17.57 14.66
N ALA A 67 18.94 -18.02 13.91
CA ALA A 67 20.29 -17.49 14.00
C ALA A 67 20.39 -16.05 13.43
N ILE A 68 19.67 -15.73 12.34
CA ILE A 68 19.56 -14.37 11.81
C ILE A 68 18.97 -13.42 12.86
N LEU A 69 17.85 -13.80 13.48
CA LEU A 69 17.20 -12.99 14.51
C LEU A 69 18.09 -12.82 15.74
N THR A 70 18.73 -13.90 16.20
CA THR A 70 19.60 -13.86 17.39
C THR A 70 20.81 -12.96 17.15
N SER A 71 21.54 -13.18 16.05
CA SER A 71 22.74 -12.41 15.74
C SER A 71 22.41 -10.96 15.36
N GLY A 72 21.35 -10.74 14.58
CA GLY A 72 20.88 -9.40 14.20
C GLY A 72 20.46 -8.56 15.41
N LYS A 73 19.70 -9.14 16.35
CA LYS A 73 19.34 -8.45 17.60
C LYS A 73 20.55 -8.05 18.43
N ASN A 74 21.56 -8.91 18.51
CA ASN A 74 22.79 -8.57 19.22
C ASN A 74 23.61 -7.49 18.49
N LEU A 75 23.65 -7.53 17.15
CA LEU A 75 24.38 -6.54 16.35
C LEU A 75 23.76 -5.15 16.46
N MET A 76 22.43 -5.01 16.38
CA MET A 76 21.79 -3.70 16.49
C MET A 76 22.11 -3.03 17.85
N MET A 77 21.99 -3.77 18.96
CA MET A 77 22.32 -3.26 20.30
C MET A 77 23.82 -2.96 20.45
N LEU A 78 24.68 -3.86 19.98
CA LEU A 78 26.15 -3.69 20.07
C LEU A 78 26.63 -2.47 19.30
N TYR A 79 26.16 -2.28 18.06
CA TYR A 79 26.53 -1.13 17.25
C TYR A 79 25.98 0.18 17.83
N HIS A 80 24.78 0.17 18.42
CA HIS A 80 24.26 1.34 19.13
C HIS A 80 25.16 1.71 20.32
N ASN A 81 25.52 0.72 21.15
CA ASN A 81 26.36 0.92 22.33
C ASN A 81 27.78 1.39 21.99
N THR A 82 28.33 1.02 20.82
CA THR A 82 29.62 1.52 20.32
C THR A 82 29.52 2.86 19.58
N GLY A 83 28.32 3.44 19.45
CA GLY A 83 28.07 4.71 18.75
C GLY A 83 27.94 4.58 17.23
N GLU A 84 28.03 3.37 16.67
CA GLU A 84 27.87 3.08 15.24
C GLU A 84 26.37 2.99 14.85
N ASN A 85 25.62 4.05 15.16
CA ASN A 85 24.16 4.12 15.03
C ASN A 85 23.65 3.81 13.61
N GLU A 86 24.40 4.19 12.58
CA GLU A 86 24.04 3.88 11.19
C GLU A 86 23.94 2.36 10.94
N LYS A 87 24.89 1.59 11.48
CA LYS A 87 24.90 0.13 11.37
C LYS A 87 23.79 -0.48 12.23
N SER A 88 23.55 0.06 13.42
CA SER A 88 22.42 -0.36 14.26
C SER A 88 21.09 -0.26 13.50
N ILE A 89 20.87 0.89 12.83
CA ILE A 89 19.71 1.11 11.96
C ILE A 89 19.68 0.09 10.81
N GLU A 90 20.80 -0.18 10.15
CA GLU A 90 20.88 -1.18 9.07
C GLU A 90 20.44 -2.57 9.54
N TYR A 91 21.03 -3.09 10.63
CA TYR A 91 20.67 -4.40 11.16
C TYR A 91 19.24 -4.45 11.68
N SER A 92 18.70 -3.35 12.20
CA SER A 92 17.29 -3.30 12.62
C SER A 92 16.33 -3.57 11.46
N TYR A 93 16.62 -3.11 10.23
CA TYR A 93 15.79 -3.40 9.06
C TYR A 93 15.86 -4.87 8.65
N GLU A 94 17.04 -5.47 8.76
CA GLU A 94 17.23 -6.90 8.48
C GLU A 94 16.51 -7.78 9.50
N VAL A 95 16.57 -7.43 10.79
CA VAL A 95 15.82 -8.10 11.85
C VAL A 95 14.33 -7.95 11.63
N GLU A 96 13.83 -6.75 11.33
CA GLU A 96 12.41 -6.52 11.04
C GLU A 96 11.92 -7.41 9.89
N LYS A 97 12.71 -7.51 8.80
CA LYS A 97 12.37 -8.36 7.66
C LYS A 97 12.28 -9.83 8.06
N ALA A 98 13.32 -10.35 8.72
CA ALA A 98 13.34 -11.76 9.15
C ALA A 98 12.23 -12.07 10.17
N ALA A 99 11.90 -11.11 11.04
CA ALA A 99 10.89 -11.28 12.08
C ALA A 99 9.46 -11.26 11.49
N LYS A 100 9.20 -10.43 10.47
CA LYS A 100 7.95 -10.45 9.71
C LYS A 100 7.71 -11.78 9.00
N GLU A 101 8.76 -12.39 8.45
CA GLU A 101 8.66 -13.72 7.83
C GLU A 101 8.45 -14.86 8.84
N ALA A 102 8.72 -14.60 10.12
CA ALA A 102 8.58 -15.55 11.23
C ALA A 102 7.36 -15.26 12.13
N ASP A 103 6.56 -14.25 11.81
CA ASP A 103 5.46 -13.73 12.66
C ASP A 103 5.90 -13.43 14.11
N ASP A 104 7.17 -13.02 14.30
CA ASP A 104 7.76 -12.72 15.61
C ASP A 104 7.55 -11.25 15.97
N ASN A 105 6.40 -10.94 16.60
CA ASN A 105 6.05 -9.58 17.01
C ASN A 105 7.05 -8.96 18.01
N GLU A 106 7.72 -9.77 18.84
CA GLU A 106 8.69 -9.28 19.82
C GLU A 106 9.93 -8.75 19.10
N SER A 107 10.49 -9.55 18.18
CA SER A 107 11.64 -9.11 17.39
C SER A 107 11.31 -7.92 16.47
N ILE A 108 10.08 -7.82 15.95
CA ILE A 108 9.65 -6.63 15.18
C ILE A 108 9.61 -5.39 16.10
N ALA A 109 9.02 -5.51 17.30
CA ALA A 109 8.98 -4.42 18.27
C ALA A 109 10.39 -3.96 18.66
N MET A 110 11.27 -4.90 19.02
CA MET A 110 12.67 -4.60 19.36
C MET A 110 13.41 -3.89 18.23
N ALA A 111 13.22 -4.33 16.97
CA ALA A 111 13.84 -3.68 15.82
C ALA A 111 13.40 -2.21 15.68
N HIS A 112 12.11 -1.91 15.88
CA HIS A 112 11.60 -0.54 15.86
C HIS A 112 12.13 0.30 17.04
N ILE A 113 12.19 -0.27 18.25
CA ILE A 113 12.72 0.38 19.46
C ILE A 113 14.19 0.77 19.27
N GLU A 114 15.03 -0.19 18.88
CA GLU A 114 16.46 0.05 18.66
C GLU A 114 16.70 1.03 17.53
N ARG A 115 15.96 0.90 16.42
CA ARG A 115 16.04 1.87 15.31
C ARG A 115 15.66 3.27 15.78
N GLY A 116 14.57 3.41 16.52
CA GLY A 116 14.14 4.69 17.07
C GLY A 116 15.22 5.31 17.94
N THR A 117 15.80 4.51 18.84
CA THR A 117 16.87 4.97 19.76
C THR A 117 18.12 5.41 18.99
N ALA A 118 18.56 4.62 18.00
CA ALA A 118 19.70 4.96 17.14
C ALA A 118 19.43 6.22 16.27
N LEU A 119 18.20 6.41 15.80
CA LEU A 119 17.79 7.62 15.07
C LEU A 119 17.86 8.86 15.95
N SER A 120 17.41 8.75 17.20
CA SER A 120 17.52 9.84 18.16
C SER A 120 18.98 10.20 18.45
N ALA A 121 19.87 9.20 18.53
CA ALA A 121 21.30 9.44 18.70
C ALA A 121 21.94 10.17 17.50
N LEU A 122 21.31 10.12 16.32
CA LEU A 122 21.67 10.89 15.12
C LEU A 122 20.90 12.22 15.00
N GLY A 123 20.08 12.60 15.99
CA GLY A 123 19.28 13.82 15.99
C GLY A 123 17.99 13.76 15.14
N LEU A 124 17.59 12.58 14.69
CA LEU A 124 16.39 12.35 13.85
C LEU A 124 15.18 12.04 14.74
N PHE A 125 14.72 13.03 15.51
CA PHE A 125 13.70 12.86 16.54
C PHE A 125 12.29 12.55 16.00
N ASP A 126 11.92 13.10 14.84
CA ASP A 126 10.62 12.84 14.23
C ASP A 126 10.52 11.40 13.72
N GLU A 127 11.62 10.86 13.19
CA GLU A 127 11.74 9.47 12.76
C GLU A 127 11.76 8.53 13.96
N ASN A 128 12.50 8.88 15.03
CA ASN A 128 12.44 8.16 16.32
C ASN A 128 10.99 8.00 16.78
N TYR A 129 10.23 9.09 16.87
CA TYR A 129 8.86 9.07 17.35
C TYR A 129 7.98 8.12 16.50
N LYS A 130 8.11 8.19 15.17
CA LYS A 130 7.36 7.29 14.26
C LYS A 130 7.71 5.83 14.49
N GLU A 131 8.98 5.49 14.69
CA GLU A 131 9.40 4.11 14.94
C GLU A 131 8.89 3.59 16.29
N LEU A 132 8.94 4.41 17.34
CA LEU A 132 8.43 4.01 18.66
C LEU A 132 6.90 3.80 18.67
N HIS A 133 6.15 4.58 17.91
CA HIS A 133 4.72 4.35 17.72
C HIS A 133 4.41 3.04 16.97
N LYS A 134 5.24 2.67 15.97
CA LYS A 134 5.12 1.36 15.33
C LYS A 134 5.43 0.23 16.31
N ALA A 135 6.44 0.41 17.16
CA ALA A 135 6.78 -0.59 18.17
C ALA A 135 5.60 -0.89 19.10
N GLU A 136 4.88 0.13 19.60
CA GLU A 136 3.74 -0.07 20.52
C GLU A 136 2.66 -0.97 19.90
N TYR A 137 2.40 -0.85 18.60
CA TYR A 137 1.47 -1.75 17.91
C TYR A 137 1.89 -3.22 18.03
N PHE A 138 3.17 -3.54 17.80
CA PHE A 138 3.65 -4.92 17.91
C PHE A 138 3.75 -5.38 19.37
N VAL A 139 4.12 -4.49 20.30
CA VAL A 139 4.12 -4.78 21.73
C VAL A 139 2.73 -5.12 22.25
N SER A 140 1.69 -4.44 21.74
CA SER A 140 0.30 -4.73 22.11
C SER A 140 -0.18 -6.14 21.72
N LYS A 141 0.53 -6.81 20.80
CA LYS A 141 0.25 -8.18 20.35
C LYS A 141 0.99 -9.25 21.15
N LEU A 142 1.87 -8.87 22.08
CA LEU A 142 2.62 -9.82 22.90
C LEU A 142 1.70 -10.44 23.95
N THR A 143 1.83 -11.74 24.13
CA THR A 143 1.10 -12.52 25.15
C THR A 143 1.84 -12.63 26.48
N ASP A 144 3.18 -12.54 26.44
CA ASP A 144 4.03 -12.51 27.63
C ASP A 144 4.05 -11.10 28.23
N GLU A 145 3.47 -10.95 29.42
CA GLU A 145 3.35 -9.65 30.09
C GLU A 145 4.71 -9.10 30.55
N ASN A 146 5.69 -9.93 30.93
CA ASN A 146 7.02 -9.43 31.30
C ASN A 146 7.71 -8.80 30.08
N LYS A 147 7.64 -9.47 28.93
CA LYS A 147 8.20 -8.93 27.67
C LYS A 147 7.48 -7.67 27.23
N LYS A 148 6.16 -7.61 27.41
CA LYS A 148 5.36 -6.42 27.10
C LYS A 148 5.76 -5.24 27.98
N HIS A 149 5.90 -5.44 29.28
CA HIS A 149 6.39 -4.42 30.22
C HIS A 149 7.81 -3.96 29.87
N LEU A 150 8.73 -4.89 29.59
CA LEU A 150 10.09 -4.56 29.18
C LEU A 150 10.14 -3.70 27.92
N ASN A 151 9.44 -4.11 26.86
CA ASN A 151 9.43 -3.36 25.60
C ASN A 151 8.71 -2.01 25.73
N ARG A 152 7.64 -1.91 26.52
CA ARG A 152 6.97 -0.63 26.83
C ARG A 152 7.87 0.32 27.59
N ALA A 153 8.62 -0.18 28.56
CA ALA A 153 9.58 0.63 29.30
C ALA A 153 10.63 1.22 28.36
N HIS A 154 11.18 0.44 27.43
CA HIS A 154 12.09 0.94 26.40
C HIS A 154 11.42 1.93 25.43
N ILE A 155 10.16 1.73 25.06
CA ILE A 155 9.41 2.72 24.25
C ILE A 155 9.31 4.05 24.99
N TYR A 156 8.90 4.04 26.27
CA TYR A 156 8.80 5.27 27.06
C TYR A 156 10.15 5.95 27.26
N GLN A 157 11.22 5.16 27.47
CA GLN A 157 12.59 5.66 27.48
C GLN A 157 12.94 6.34 26.16
N GLY A 158 12.75 5.67 25.02
CA GLY A 158 13.06 6.24 23.70
C GLY A 158 12.28 7.52 23.40
N LEU A 159 11.03 7.62 23.89
CA LEU A 159 10.19 8.81 23.71
C LEU A 159 10.77 10.03 24.43
N THR A 160 11.49 9.86 25.55
CA THR A 160 12.11 10.98 26.27
C THR A 160 13.07 11.79 25.41
N ALA A 161 13.78 11.13 24.50
CA ALA A 161 14.79 11.77 23.67
C ALA A 161 14.15 12.69 22.61
N GLY A 162 12.97 12.33 22.08
CA GLY A 162 12.18 13.17 21.17
C GLY A 162 11.66 14.47 21.80
N TYR A 163 11.71 14.59 23.14
CA TYR A 163 11.29 15.78 23.88
C TYR A 163 12.46 16.58 24.47
N TYR A 164 13.69 16.10 24.36
CA TYR A 164 14.87 16.70 24.98
C TYR A 164 15.38 17.96 24.24
N ILE A 165 15.07 18.13 22.94
CA ILE A 165 15.63 19.18 22.06
C ILE A 165 14.51 19.65 21.08
N PRO A 166 14.29 20.95 20.87
CA PRO A 166 13.04 21.65 21.22
C PRO A 166 11.88 21.47 20.22
N LYS A 167 10.87 20.69 20.61
CA LYS A 167 9.48 20.91 20.20
C LYS A 167 8.62 21.12 21.45
N LYS A 168 8.53 22.38 21.92
CA LYS A 168 7.44 22.97 22.75
C LYS A 168 6.76 22.10 23.84
N ALA A 169 7.38 21.03 24.32
CA ALA A 169 6.77 20.13 25.29
C ALA A 169 7.08 20.63 26.70
N HIS A 170 6.08 20.56 27.58
CA HIS A 170 6.24 20.92 28.98
C HIS A 170 7.31 20.03 29.61
N GLN A 171 8.21 20.59 30.44
CA GLN A 171 9.30 19.84 31.09
C GLN A 171 8.79 18.61 31.84
N ASP A 172 7.56 18.63 32.33
CA ASP A 172 6.91 17.51 33.01
C ASP A 172 6.72 16.27 32.12
N THR A 173 6.72 16.44 30.79
CA THR A 173 6.53 15.34 29.83
C THR A 173 7.69 14.36 29.88
N ILE A 174 8.93 14.85 30.03
CA ILE A 174 10.13 14.01 30.12
C ILE A 174 10.09 13.18 31.40
N LEU A 175 9.86 13.82 32.54
CA LEU A 175 9.73 13.14 33.82
C LEU A 175 8.57 12.14 33.83
N LEU A 176 7.45 12.48 33.22
CA LEU A 176 6.30 11.59 33.07
C LEU A 176 6.69 10.30 32.34
N TYR A 177 7.40 10.38 31.22
CA TYR A 177 7.82 9.20 30.48
C TYR A 177 8.87 8.38 31.21
N PHE A 178 9.83 9.00 31.92
CA PHE A 178 10.72 8.25 32.81
C PHE A 178 9.96 7.52 33.91
N LYS A 179 8.97 8.17 34.54
CA LYS A 179 8.13 7.53 35.56
C LYS A 179 7.27 6.40 35.00
N LYS A 180 6.70 6.56 33.80
CA LYS A 180 5.96 5.49 33.11
C LYS A 180 6.88 4.31 32.80
N SER A 181 8.08 4.58 32.29
CA SER A 181 9.09 3.56 32.01
C SER A 181 9.47 2.80 33.29
N LEU A 182 9.69 3.53 34.40
CA LEU A 182 10.01 2.94 35.69
C LEU A 182 8.87 2.06 36.22
N GLN A 183 7.63 2.54 36.10
CA GLN A 183 6.46 1.77 36.51
C GLN A 183 6.31 0.47 35.71
N GLU A 184 6.58 0.50 34.40
CA GLU A 184 6.60 -0.72 33.58
C GLU A 184 7.75 -1.65 34.01
N ALA A 185 8.94 -1.11 34.27
CA ALA A 185 10.09 -1.89 34.77
C ALA A 185 9.77 -2.62 36.08
N GLU A 186 9.12 -1.93 37.02
CA GLU A 186 8.76 -2.47 38.34
C GLU A 186 7.72 -3.60 38.26
N ARG A 187 6.89 -3.63 37.21
CA ARG A 187 5.89 -4.69 36.95
C ARG A 187 6.50 -5.99 36.43
N ILE A 188 7.74 -5.98 35.95
CA ILE A 188 8.40 -7.19 35.48
C ILE A 188 8.64 -8.13 36.67
N ASN A 189 8.23 -9.39 36.56
CA ASN A 189 8.39 -10.36 37.64
C ASN A 189 9.86 -10.75 37.82
N ASP A 190 10.26 -10.96 39.09
CA ASP A 190 11.59 -11.47 39.42
C ASP A 190 11.61 -12.99 39.28
N ILE A 191 12.58 -13.49 38.53
CA ILE A 191 12.82 -14.92 38.33
C ILE A 191 14.30 -15.18 38.61
N GLU A 192 14.57 -16.03 39.60
CA GLU A 192 15.91 -16.22 40.13
C GLU A 192 16.92 -16.62 39.04
N ASN A 193 18.10 -16.01 39.06
CA ASN A 193 19.23 -16.31 38.16
C ASN A 193 18.92 -16.16 36.65
N THR A 194 17.94 -15.33 36.28
CA THR A 194 17.55 -15.09 34.89
C THR A 194 18.06 -13.77 34.33
N ARG A 195 18.26 -13.77 33.00
CA ARG A 195 18.59 -12.57 32.23
C ARG A 195 17.49 -11.50 32.33
N GLN A 196 16.21 -11.89 32.32
CA GLN A 196 15.09 -10.95 32.44
C GLN A 196 15.19 -10.12 33.73
N THR A 197 15.51 -10.76 34.86
CA THR A 197 15.62 -10.06 36.13
C THR A 197 16.85 -9.16 36.14
N ASP A 198 17.95 -9.58 35.52
CA ASP A 198 19.10 -8.70 35.33
C ASP A 198 18.75 -7.46 34.47
N GLU A 199 18.04 -7.65 33.36
CA GLU A 199 17.59 -6.55 32.46
C GLU A 199 16.63 -5.59 33.18
N LYS A 200 15.71 -6.12 34.00
CA LYS A 200 14.81 -5.31 34.83
C LYS A 200 15.58 -4.34 35.72
N TYR A 201 16.52 -4.84 36.53
CA TYR A 201 17.24 -4.00 37.48
C TYR A 201 18.28 -3.11 36.81
N ASP A 202 18.84 -3.53 35.68
CA ASP A 202 19.66 -2.67 34.81
C ASP A 202 18.84 -1.46 34.34
N MET A 203 17.62 -1.72 33.85
CA MET A 203 16.69 -0.67 33.41
C MET A 203 16.22 0.23 34.55
N ILE A 204 15.86 -0.31 35.72
CA ILE A 204 15.46 0.50 36.89
C ILE A 204 16.61 1.42 37.31
N SER A 205 17.84 0.90 37.39
CA SER A 205 19.01 1.71 37.73
C SER A 205 19.26 2.81 36.69
N TYR A 206 19.17 2.49 35.40
CA TYR A 206 19.26 3.48 34.33
C TYR A 206 18.17 4.56 34.46
N LEU A 207 16.94 4.19 34.81
CA LEU A 207 15.83 5.13 34.96
C LEU A 207 15.99 6.01 36.20
N TYR A 208 16.46 5.47 37.32
CA TYR A 208 16.83 6.29 38.48
C TYR A 208 17.92 7.30 38.13
N MET A 209 18.96 6.89 37.42
CA MET A 209 20.00 7.80 36.94
C MET A 209 19.41 8.95 36.12
N ASN A 210 18.54 8.65 35.14
CA ASN A 210 17.94 9.67 34.28
C ASN A 210 16.94 10.59 35.00
N ILE A 211 16.17 10.07 35.97
CA ILE A 211 15.31 10.89 36.83
C ILE A 211 16.16 11.83 37.68
N GLY A 212 17.28 11.33 38.23
CA GLY A 212 18.23 12.16 38.96
C GLY A 212 18.81 13.28 38.09
N MET A 213 19.24 12.95 36.87
CA MET A 213 19.70 13.95 35.90
C MET A 213 18.65 14.99 35.55
N TYR A 214 17.39 14.56 35.34
CA TYR A 214 16.29 15.47 35.06
C TYR A 214 16.17 16.54 36.16
N HIS A 215 16.23 16.12 37.42
CA HIS A 215 16.15 17.04 38.57
C HIS A 215 17.39 17.94 38.73
N ALA A 216 18.57 17.49 38.31
CA ALA A 216 19.80 18.29 38.34
C ALA A 216 19.89 19.31 37.19
N MET A 217 19.39 18.96 36.00
CA MET A 217 19.70 19.68 34.77
C MET A 217 18.50 20.34 34.09
N ILE A 218 17.30 19.76 34.22
CA ILE A 218 16.13 20.15 33.41
C ILE A 218 15.05 20.81 34.25
N SER A 219 14.77 20.29 35.45
CA SER A 219 13.68 20.80 36.29
C SER A 219 13.93 22.26 36.68
N ASN A 220 12.88 23.06 36.68
CA ASN A 220 12.91 24.43 37.16
C ASN A 220 11.89 24.64 38.29
N PRO A 221 12.32 24.89 39.54
CA PRO A 221 13.71 24.99 39.98
C PRO A 221 14.45 23.64 39.97
N LYS A 222 15.78 23.69 39.93
CA LYS A 222 16.63 22.49 40.08
C LYS A 222 16.45 21.89 41.47
N ARG A 223 16.43 20.57 41.56
CA ARG A 223 16.23 19.80 42.81
C ARG A 223 17.43 18.88 43.05
N LEU A 224 18.53 19.48 43.51
CA LEU A 224 19.80 18.77 43.69
C LEU A 224 19.72 17.68 44.79
N ASP A 225 18.88 17.90 45.80
CA ASP A 225 18.57 16.93 46.85
C ASP A 225 17.99 15.63 46.27
N ILE A 226 16.95 15.79 45.44
CA ILE A 226 16.30 14.66 44.76
C ILE A 226 17.25 14.03 43.74
N ALA A 227 18.03 14.85 43.03
CA ALA A 227 18.98 14.36 42.04
C ALA A 227 20.03 13.43 42.66
N GLU A 228 20.64 13.84 43.78
CA GLU A 228 21.63 13.03 44.50
C GLU A 228 21.03 11.71 45.00
N GLU A 229 19.82 11.76 45.59
CA GLU A 229 19.11 10.58 46.07
C GLU A 229 18.93 9.52 44.96
N TYR A 230 18.43 9.94 43.80
CA TYR A 230 18.18 9.04 42.67
C TYR A 230 19.48 8.51 42.04
N LEU A 231 20.52 9.33 41.90
CA LEU A 231 21.82 8.88 41.41
C LEU A 231 22.45 7.85 42.35
N GLN A 232 22.33 8.04 43.67
CA GLN A 232 22.80 7.08 44.66
C GLN A 232 21.99 5.78 44.65
N LYS A 233 20.66 5.85 44.51
CA LYS A 233 19.81 4.65 44.32
C LYS A 233 20.26 3.84 43.10
N SER A 234 20.53 4.52 41.99
CA SER A 234 21.04 3.91 40.76
C SER A 234 22.36 3.16 40.97
N LEU A 235 23.35 3.85 41.56
CA LEU A 235 24.65 3.27 41.86
C LEU A 235 24.55 2.10 42.87
N ASN A 236 23.69 2.23 43.88
CA ASN A 236 23.50 1.21 44.90
C ASN A 236 23.00 -0.12 44.31
N ILE A 237 22.03 -0.07 43.39
CA ILE A 237 21.55 -1.27 42.66
C ILE A 237 22.72 -1.97 41.96
N MET A 238 23.56 -1.19 41.26
CA MET A 238 24.70 -1.73 40.50
C MET A 238 25.83 -2.27 41.38
N ASN A 239 25.90 -1.85 42.65
CA ASN A 239 26.92 -2.29 43.60
C ASN A 239 26.48 -3.50 44.41
N GLN A 240 25.22 -3.53 44.87
CA GLN A 240 24.76 -4.51 45.86
C GLN A 240 24.06 -5.71 45.23
N ARG A 241 23.41 -5.55 44.08
CA ARG A 241 22.70 -6.66 43.43
C ARG A 241 23.69 -7.62 42.76
N LYS A 242 23.46 -8.92 42.93
CA LYS A 242 24.15 -9.96 42.17
C LYS A 242 23.54 -10.11 40.78
N PHE A 243 24.23 -9.61 39.76
CA PHE A 243 23.91 -9.89 38.35
C PHE A 243 24.51 -11.23 37.94
N THR A 244 23.72 -12.07 37.27
CA THR A 244 24.05 -13.50 37.07
C THR A 244 24.28 -13.85 35.61
N GLN A 245 23.56 -13.19 34.70
CA GLN A 245 23.58 -13.40 33.25
C GLN A 245 24.05 -12.15 32.48
N MET A 246 24.12 -10.99 33.14
CA MET A 246 24.60 -9.73 32.57
C MET A 246 25.83 -9.20 33.28
N LYS A 247 26.66 -8.48 32.52
CA LYS A 247 27.78 -7.73 33.06
C LYS A 247 27.29 -6.34 33.44
N VAL A 248 27.56 -5.93 34.67
CA VAL A 248 27.25 -4.59 35.18
C VAL A 248 28.07 -3.54 34.42
N ASP A 249 27.40 -2.50 33.92
CA ASP A 249 28.02 -1.30 33.38
C ASP A 249 27.68 -0.08 34.23
N LYS A 250 28.66 0.40 35.00
CA LYS A 250 28.49 1.57 35.88
C LYS A 250 28.88 2.88 35.19
N ILE A 251 29.48 2.82 34.00
CA ILE A 251 30.10 3.98 33.36
C ILE A 251 29.14 5.16 33.21
N PRO A 252 27.88 4.98 32.74
CA PRO A 252 26.95 6.09 32.62
C PRO A 252 26.68 6.78 33.97
N ILE A 253 26.42 5.99 35.01
CA ILE A 253 26.09 6.49 36.36
C ILE A 253 27.27 7.26 36.96
N LEU A 254 28.48 6.72 36.84
CA LEU A 254 29.70 7.36 37.33
C LEU A 254 29.99 8.66 36.59
N ASN A 255 29.77 8.72 35.28
CA ASN A 255 29.91 9.95 34.51
C ASN A 255 28.93 11.03 34.99
N TYR A 256 27.67 10.67 35.25
CA TYR A 256 26.69 11.64 35.75
C TYR A 256 26.96 12.06 37.19
N LEU A 257 27.38 11.16 38.08
CA LEU A 257 27.82 11.51 39.43
C LEU A 257 29.03 12.44 39.39
N GLY A 258 30.02 12.15 38.54
CA GLY A 258 31.18 13.00 38.33
C GLY A 258 30.79 14.41 37.90
N HIS A 259 29.97 14.52 36.86
CA HIS A 259 29.44 15.80 36.41
C HIS A 259 28.62 16.51 37.51
N PHE A 260 27.71 15.80 38.17
CA PHE A 260 26.84 16.34 39.22
C PHE A 260 27.62 16.92 40.40
N TYR A 261 28.70 16.26 40.83
CA TYR A 261 29.55 16.75 41.89
C TYR A 261 30.49 17.89 41.44
N SER A 262 30.96 17.86 40.20
CA SER A 262 31.72 18.98 39.61
C SER A 262 30.90 20.27 39.62
N GLU A 263 29.63 20.22 39.22
CA GLU A 263 28.73 21.38 39.20
C GLU A 263 28.43 21.93 40.61
N GLN A 264 28.59 21.12 41.65
CA GLN A 264 28.45 21.53 43.05
C GLN A 264 29.75 22.02 43.68
N GLY A 265 30.85 22.04 42.93
CA GLY A 265 32.19 22.38 43.44
C GLY A 265 32.82 21.26 44.29
N LYS A 266 32.21 20.08 44.38
CA LYS A 266 32.77 18.87 45.01
C LYS A 266 33.75 18.19 44.05
N ASN A 267 34.82 18.91 43.73
CA ASN A 267 35.73 18.59 42.63
C ASN A 267 36.56 17.33 42.87
N THR A 268 36.87 16.99 44.13
CA THR A 268 37.66 15.81 44.47
C THR A 268 36.90 14.53 44.11
N GLU A 269 35.64 14.44 44.56
CA GLU A 269 34.73 13.34 44.27
C GLU A 269 34.47 13.24 42.76
N ALA A 270 34.26 14.38 42.10
CA ALA A 270 34.08 14.43 40.65
C ALA A 270 35.27 13.83 39.88
N ILE A 271 36.49 14.15 40.30
CA ILE A 271 37.72 13.62 39.70
C ILE A 271 37.85 12.11 39.94
N GLU A 272 37.49 11.62 41.12
CA GLU A 272 37.51 10.19 41.44
C GLU A 272 36.59 9.39 40.50
N TYR A 273 35.33 9.81 40.39
CA TYR A 273 34.38 9.18 39.47
C TYR A 273 34.84 9.22 38.02
N ALA A 274 35.31 10.37 37.54
CA ALA A 274 35.78 10.50 36.16
C ALA A 274 37.03 9.63 35.88
N ARG A 275 37.94 9.47 36.84
CA ARG A 275 39.08 8.56 36.72
C ARG A 275 38.65 7.10 36.70
N GLU A 276 37.68 6.71 37.51
CA GLU A 276 37.11 5.36 37.49
C GLU A 276 36.49 5.06 36.11
N VAL A 277 35.74 6.00 35.53
CA VAL A 277 35.22 5.87 34.16
C VAL A 277 36.34 5.62 33.16
N LEU A 278 37.42 6.41 33.19
CA LEU A 278 38.56 6.22 32.28
C LEU A 278 39.27 4.88 32.48
N GLN A 279 39.18 4.26 33.67
CA GLN A 279 39.72 2.92 33.92
C GLN A 279 38.80 1.83 33.37
N LEU A 280 37.49 1.95 33.58
CA LEU A 280 36.49 0.99 33.12
C LEU A 280 36.35 0.99 31.60
N GLU A 281 36.39 2.17 30.98
CA GLU A 281 36.22 2.36 29.53
C GLU A 281 37.32 1.67 28.71
N LYS A 282 38.53 1.48 29.25
CA LYS A 282 39.59 0.69 28.61
C LYS A 282 39.16 -0.73 28.23
N ARG A 283 38.13 -1.26 28.90
CA ARG A 283 37.60 -2.61 28.67
C ARG A 283 36.35 -2.62 27.79
N THR A 284 35.61 -1.51 27.74
CA THR A 284 34.29 -1.44 27.07
C THR A 284 34.31 -0.60 25.79
N HIS A 285 35.33 0.21 25.56
CA HIS A 285 35.51 1.04 24.37
C HIS A 285 34.29 1.94 24.07
N SER A 286 34.08 2.96 24.91
CA SER A 286 33.00 3.95 24.78
C SER A 286 33.58 5.37 24.64
N PRO A 287 33.82 5.84 23.41
CA PRO A 287 34.38 7.17 23.16
C PRO A 287 33.55 8.31 23.75
N SER A 288 32.21 8.21 23.69
CA SER A 288 31.29 9.20 24.26
C SER A 288 31.45 9.32 25.79
N SER A 289 31.55 8.19 26.47
CA SER A 289 31.80 8.16 27.92
C SER A 289 33.15 8.77 28.29
N ARG A 290 34.16 8.59 27.43
CA ARG A 290 35.48 9.20 27.60
C ARG A 290 35.44 10.72 27.45
N VAL A 291 34.68 11.24 26.49
CA VAL A 291 34.44 12.69 26.33
C VAL A 291 33.80 13.27 27.60
N ALA A 292 32.77 12.63 28.14
CA ALA A 292 32.11 13.08 29.37
C ALA A 292 33.06 13.11 30.58
N ALA A 293 33.90 12.07 30.73
CA ALA A 293 34.91 12.03 31.78
C ALA A 293 35.98 13.15 31.60
N TYR A 294 36.44 13.40 30.37
CA TYR A 294 37.38 14.49 30.10
C TYR A 294 36.77 15.88 30.36
N ALA A 295 35.48 16.08 30.04
CA ALA A 295 34.78 17.32 30.37
C ALA A 295 34.74 17.54 31.90
N THR A 296 34.34 16.50 32.64
CA THR A 296 34.30 16.53 34.11
C THR A 296 35.67 16.85 34.71
N LEU A 297 36.73 16.18 34.23
CA LEU A 297 38.09 16.43 34.70
C LEU A 297 38.56 17.85 34.36
N THR A 298 38.24 18.35 33.16
CA THR A 298 38.57 19.72 32.75
C THR A 298 37.95 20.74 33.72
N ASN A 299 36.63 20.66 33.92
CA ASN A 299 35.88 21.58 34.79
C ASN A 299 36.36 21.50 36.26
N SER A 300 36.62 20.28 36.74
CA SER A 300 37.06 20.06 38.12
C SER A 300 38.48 20.59 38.35
N PHE A 301 39.42 20.34 37.44
CA PHE A 301 40.78 20.85 37.57
C PHE A 301 40.87 22.36 37.35
N GLU A 302 40.02 22.92 36.49
CA GLU A 302 39.91 24.38 36.32
C GLU A 302 39.42 25.03 37.61
N SER A 303 38.38 24.48 38.24
CA SER A 303 37.88 24.94 39.55
C SER A 303 38.93 24.87 40.65
N LEU A 304 39.79 23.84 40.62
CA LEU A 304 40.95 23.68 41.51
C LEU A 304 42.18 24.50 41.08
N LYS A 305 42.10 25.29 40.01
CA LYS A 305 43.17 26.11 39.44
C LYS A 305 44.44 25.32 39.04
N ASN A 306 44.29 24.02 38.71
CA ASN A 306 45.38 23.16 38.24
C ASN A 306 45.55 23.28 36.72
N LYS A 307 46.32 24.29 36.29
CA LYS A 307 46.49 24.65 34.87
C LYS A 307 46.96 23.50 33.99
N ASP A 308 47.96 22.72 34.42
CA ASP A 308 48.54 21.64 33.60
C ASP A 308 47.52 20.55 33.32
N SER A 309 46.75 20.16 34.34
CA SER A 309 45.70 19.14 34.19
C SER A 309 44.53 19.66 33.36
N THR A 310 44.13 20.92 33.55
CA THR A 310 43.09 21.55 32.73
C THR A 310 43.48 21.55 31.25
N ILE A 311 44.67 22.03 30.89
CA ILE A 311 45.15 22.06 29.49
C ILE A 311 45.16 20.65 28.90
N LYS A 312 45.67 19.66 29.64
CA LYS A 312 45.72 18.26 29.20
C LYS A 312 44.33 17.71 28.89
N TYR A 313 43.39 17.80 29.83
CA TYR A 313 42.07 17.19 29.66
C TYR A 313 41.19 17.99 28.70
N MET A 314 41.36 19.31 28.61
CA MET A 314 40.68 20.15 27.62
C MET A 314 41.11 19.76 26.19
N ALA A 315 42.41 19.57 25.94
CA ALA A 315 42.89 19.13 24.63
C ALA A 315 42.36 17.74 24.25
N LEU A 316 42.34 16.80 25.22
CA LEU A 316 41.78 15.46 25.01
C LEU A 316 40.26 15.50 24.75
N TYR A 317 39.53 16.35 25.47
CA TYR A 317 38.11 16.58 25.28
C TYR A 317 37.82 17.13 23.88
N SER A 318 38.43 18.27 23.50
CA SER A 318 38.13 18.95 22.23
C SER A 318 38.42 18.05 21.02
N ASN A 319 39.59 17.42 20.99
CA ASN A 319 39.97 16.53 19.88
C ASN A 319 38.99 15.35 19.70
N LEU A 320 38.57 14.73 20.81
CA LEU A 320 37.67 13.58 20.74
C LEU A 320 36.22 14.02 20.45
N SER A 321 35.77 15.10 21.07
CA SER A 321 34.44 15.67 20.87
C SER A 321 34.21 16.07 19.41
N ASP A 322 35.16 16.79 18.79
CA ASP A 322 35.06 17.22 17.39
C ASP A 322 35.04 16.03 16.43
N SER A 323 35.88 15.02 16.68
CA SER A 323 35.92 13.78 15.90
C SER A 323 34.59 13.02 15.95
N LEU A 324 33.99 12.90 17.15
CA LEU A 324 32.69 12.26 17.31
C LEU A 324 31.55 13.07 16.67
N ALA A 325 31.56 14.40 16.82
CA ALA A 325 30.57 15.27 16.19
C ALA A 325 30.61 15.14 14.66
N HIS A 326 31.81 15.12 14.07
CA HIS A 326 31.98 14.91 12.62
C HIS A 326 31.48 13.52 12.19
N SER A 327 31.85 12.46 12.93
CA SER A 327 31.40 11.09 12.64
C SER A 327 29.89 10.93 12.72
N ASN A 328 29.26 11.52 13.75
CA ASN A 328 27.81 11.50 13.92
C ASN A 328 27.09 12.26 12.81
N LYS A 329 27.61 13.43 12.40
CA LYS A 329 27.06 14.19 11.28
C LYS A 329 27.10 13.40 9.98
N MET A 330 28.24 12.79 9.66
CA MET A 330 28.38 11.94 8.47
C MET A 330 27.42 10.75 8.49
N SER A 331 27.24 10.12 9.66
CA SER A 331 26.30 9.01 9.85
C SER A 331 24.84 9.45 9.67
N ALA A 332 24.48 10.63 10.19
CA ALA A 332 23.17 11.23 10.02
C ALA A 332 22.90 11.55 8.54
N ASP A 333 23.82 12.23 7.85
CA ASP A 333 23.69 12.59 6.43
C ASP A 333 23.51 11.34 5.55
N LYS A 334 24.30 10.29 5.81
CA LYS A 334 24.18 9.01 5.10
C LYS A 334 22.83 8.32 5.37
N THR A 335 22.37 8.36 6.62
CA THR A 335 21.06 7.81 7.01
C THR A 335 19.91 8.56 6.32
N ILE A 336 19.92 9.90 6.37
CA ILE A 336 18.93 10.76 5.70
C ILE A 336 18.91 10.46 4.20
N LYS A 337 20.07 10.36 3.55
CA LYS A 337 20.17 10.02 2.13
C LYS A 337 19.59 8.64 1.82
N LYS A 338 19.82 7.63 2.67
CA LYS A 338 19.25 6.29 2.47
C LYS A 338 17.73 6.31 2.63
N MET A 339 17.21 7.07 3.60
CA MET A 339 15.77 7.22 3.83
C MET A 339 15.08 7.97 2.69
N SER A 340 15.67 9.04 2.15
CA SER A 340 15.11 9.77 1.00
C SER A 340 15.04 8.88 -0.22
N LEU A 341 16.12 8.14 -0.54
CA LEU A 341 16.14 7.17 -1.64
C LEU A 341 15.08 6.07 -1.49
N GLN A 342 14.85 5.57 -0.28
CA GLN A 342 13.78 4.60 -0.02
C GLN A 342 12.39 5.22 -0.25
N LYS A 343 12.17 6.44 0.23
CA LYS A 343 10.90 7.16 0.05
C LYS A 343 10.62 7.41 -1.44
N ASP A 344 11.62 7.81 -2.20
CA ASP A 344 11.52 8.02 -3.64
C ASP A 344 11.20 6.72 -4.38
N LYS A 345 11.84 5.61 -4.00
CA LYS A 345 11.54 4.29 -4.57
C LYS A 345 10.11 3.82 -4.28
N VAL A 346 9.61 4.05 -3.07
CA VAL A 346 8.21 3.77 -2.71
C VAL A 346 7.26 4.64 -3.54
N HIS A 347 7.56 5.93 -3.68
CA HIS A 347 6.76 6.85 -4.48
C HIS A 347 6.71 6.42 -5.96
N GLN A 348 7.85 6.06 -6.54
CA GLN A 348 7.93 5.53 -7.91
C GLN A 348 7.13 4.24 -8.07
N ASN A 349 7.22 3.30 -7.13
CA ASN A 349 6.43 2.07 -7.15
C ASN A 349 4.92 2.35 -7.08
N ASN A 350 4.49 3.28 -6.23
CA ASN A 350 3.07 3.67 -6.13
C ASN A 350 2.58 4.29 -7.44
N ILE A 351 3.37 5.18 -8.07
CA ILE A 351 3.04 5.74 -9.39
C ILE A 351 2.88 4.62 -10.42
N LEU A 352 3.80 3.65 -10.46
CA LEU A 352 3.71 2.50 -11.38
C LEU A 352 2.46 1.65 -11.14
N GLN A 353 2.09 1.40 -9.88
CA GLN A 353 0.86 0.70 -9.52
C GLN A 353 -0.39 1.45 -10.01
N PHE A 354 -0.48 2.76 -9.77
CA PHE A 354 -1.60 3.57 -10.26
C PHE A 354 -1.67 3.59 -11.79
N ALA A 355 -0.53 3.72 -12.47
CA ALA A 355 -0.46 3.66 -13.93
C ALA A 355 -0.95 2.31 -14.47
N THR A 356 -0.60 1.21 -13.79
CA THR A 356 -1.03 -0.14 -14.16
C THR A 356 -2.54 -0.31 -14.01
N VAL A 357 -3.12 0.14 -12.88
CA VAL A 357 -4.57 0.10 -12.65
C VAL A 357 -5.31 0.97 -13.67
N PHE A 358 -4.80 2.17 -13.95
CA PHE A 358 -5.37 3.05 -14.98
C PHE A 358 -5.37 2.40 -16.36
N PHE A 359 -4.27 1.77 -16.76
CA PHE A 359 -4.17 1.08 -18.03
C PHE A 359 -5.16 -0.09 -18.13
N ILE A 360 -5.33 -0.87 -17.06
CA ILE A 360 -6.32 -1.96 -17.00
C ILE A 360 -7.75 -1.41 -17.14
N MET A 361 -8.08 -0.32 -16.44
CA MET A 361 -9.40 0.32 -16.56
C MET A 361 -9.65 0.85 -17.98
N ALA A 362 -8.65 1.49 -18.59
CA ALA A 362 -8.73 1.96 -19.97
C ALA A 362 -8.95 0.79 -20.95
N LEU A 363 -8.23 -0.32 -20.76
CA LEU A 363 -8.40 -1.53 -21.57
C LEU A 363 -9.81 -2.11 -21.44
N ILE A 364 -10.37 -2.17 -20.22
CA ILE A 364 -11.74 -2.62 -19.97
C ILE A 364 -12.76 -1.70 -20.66
N LEU A 365 -12.56 -0.38 -20.61
CA LEU A 365 -13.44 0.58 -21.29
C LEU A 365 -13.37 0.44 -22.81
N VAL A 366 -12.17 0.27 -23.38
CA VAL A 366 -11.98 0.09 -24.83
C VAL A 366 -12.60 -1.23 -25.29
N THR A 367 -12.32 -2.33 -24.59
CA THR A 367 -12.85 -3.66 -24.93
C THR A 367 -14.36 -3.75 -24.71
N GLY A 368 -14.87 -3.18 -23.62
CA GLY A 368 -16.30 -3.07 -23.34
C GLY A 368 -17.04 -2.19 -24.36
N GLY A 369 -16.45 -1.05 -24.72
CA GLY A 369 -16.95 -0.17 -25.78
C GLY A 369 -16.96 -0.86 -27.15
N TRP A 370 -15.88 -1.56 -27.50
CA TRP A 370 -15.79 -2.35 -28.72
C TRP A 370 -16.82 -3.48 -28.75
N TRP A 371 -16.97 -4.22 -27.64
CA TRP A 371 -17.97 -5.28 -27.52
C TRP A 371 -19.40 -4.77 -27.63
N TYR A 372 -19.70 -3.65 -26.95
CA TYR A 372 -21.00 -2.99 -27.04
C TYR A 372 -21.31 -2.53 -28.47
N TRP A 373 -20.33 -1.88 -29.12
CA TRP A 373 -20.44 -1.45 -30.51
C TRP A 373 -20.65 -2.64 -31.45
N LYS A 374 -19.86 -3.71 -31.31
CA LYS A 374 -19.99 -4.95 -32.11
C LYS A 374 -21.37 -5.58 -31.93
N ARG A 375 -21.85 -5.72 -30.68
CA ARG A 375 -23.18 -6.25 -30.38
C ARG A 375 -24.29 -5.42 -31.03
N ASN A 376 -24.16 -4.10 -30.99
CA ASN A 376 -25.14 -3.20 -31.62
C ASN A 376 -25.12 -3.32 -33.16
N GLN A 377 -23.94 -3.45 -33.77
CA GLN A 377 -23.81 -3.67 -35.22
C GLN A 377 -24.43 -5.01 -35.63
N THR A 378 -24.21 -6.09 -34.87
CA THR A 378 -24.85 -7.39 -35.14
C THR A 378 -26.37 -7.29 -35.09
N LYS A 379 -26.93 -6.64 -34.07
CA LYS A 379 -28.39 -6.40 -33.98
C LYS A 379 -28.92 -5.56 -35.14
N LEU A 380 -28.17 -4.55 -35.57
CA LEU A 380 -28.55 -3.69 -36.69
C LEU A 380 -28.60 -4.49 -38.00
N HIS A 381 -27.63 -5.38 -38.22
CA HIS A 381 -27.58 -6.23 -39.39
C HIS A 381 -28.66 -7.32 -39.37
N GLN A 382 -28.94 -7.93 -38.22
CA GLN A 382 -30.07 -8.87 -38.07
C GLN A 382 -31.41 -8.24 -38.49
N ARG A 383 -31.67 -6.99 -38.11
CA ARG A 383 -32.89 -6.27 -38.53
C ARG A 383 -32.94 -6.07 -40.04
N TYR A 384 -31.79 -5.81 -40.65
CA TYR A 384 -31.69 -5.69 -42.10
C TYR A 384 -32.01 -7.02 -42.78
N GLU A 385 -31.41 -8.13 -42.34
CA GLU A 385 -31.70 -9.47 -42.87
C GLU A 385 -33.19 -9.81 -42.78
N THR A 386 -33.84 -9.52 -41.65
CA THR A 386 -35.29 -9.74 -41.49
C THR A 386 -36.11 -8.97 -42.54
N ILE A 387 -35.71 -7.74 -42.90
CA ILE A 387 -36.41 -6.99 -43.95
C ILE A 387 -36.20 -7.67 -45.30
N ILE A 388 -34.96 -8.05 -45.63
CA ILE A 388 -34.65 -8.72 -46.90
C ILE A 388 -35.39 -10.05 -47.03
N GLU A 389 -35.45 -10.84 -45.95
CA GLU A 389 -36.23 -12.08 -45.90
C GLU A 389 -37.72 -11.82 -46.13
N ASN A 390 -38.30 -10.82 -45.46
CA ASN A 390 -39.70 -10.43 -45.69
C ASN A 390 -39.96 -9.99 -47.13
N LEU A 391 -39.04 -9.23 -47.74
CA LEU A 391 -39.14 -8.80 -49.14
C LEU A 391 -39.04 -9.98 -50.11
N LYS A 392 -38.14 -10.93 -49.85
CA LYS A 392 -38.03 -12.19 -50.61
C LYS A 392 -39.32 -13.02 -50.50
N ASN A 393 -39.88 -13.13 -49.30
CA ASN A 393 -41.11 -13.87 -49.05
C ASN A 393 -42.34 -13.19 -49.66
N GLU A 394 -42.44 -11.84 -49.67
CA GLU A 394 -43.52 -11.12 -50.36
C GLU A 394 -43.51 -11.37 -51.87
N VAL A 395 -42.32 -11.47 -52.49
CA VAL A 395 -42.18 -11.84 -53.91
C VAL A 395 -42.61 -13.30 -54.15
N GLN A 396 -42.34 -14.22 -53.22
CA GLN A 396 -42.74 -15.63 -53.33
C GLN A 396 -44.23 -15.90 -53.02
N ILE A 397 -44.85 -15.13 -52.12
CA ILE A 397 -46.26 -15.31 -51.72
C ILE A 397 -47.24 -14.75 -52.78
N THR A 398 -46.76 -13.97 -53.76
CA THR A 398 -47.59 -13.45 -54.85
C THR A 398 -48.16 -14.55 -55.78
N GLU A 399 -47.80 -15.83 -55.57
CA GLU A 399 -48.33 -16.99 -56.32
C GLU A 399 -49.34 -17.89 -55.58
N ASN A 400 -49.73 -17.70 -54.31
CA ASN A 400 -50.81 -18.51 -53.72
C ASN A 400 -51.69 -17.79 -52.67
N GLN A 401 -53.00 -18.09 -52.75
CA GLN A 401 -54.23 -17.49 -52.21
C GLN A 401 -54.27 -16.82 -50.79
N PRO A 402 -55.27 -15.94 -50.55
CA PRO A 402 -55.35 -15.08 -49.36
C PRO A 402 -55.95 -15.79 -48.13
N THR A 403 -55.29 -15.63 -46.98
CA THR A 403 -55.76 -16.10 -45.68
C THR A 403 -56.65 -15.04 -45.01
N GLU A 404 -57.90 -15.40 -44.72
CA GLU A 404 -58.82 -14.62 -43.89
C GLU A 404 -58.49 -14.79 -42.41
N THR A 405 -58.19 -13.69 -41.71
CA THR A 405 -58.13 -13.66 -40.24
C THR A 405 -59.33 -12.87 -39.72
N ARG A 406 -60.32 -13.60 -39.18
CA ARG A 406 -61.55 -13.06 -38.60
C ARG A 406 -61.24 -12.46 -37.22
N ALA A 407 -61.37 -11.14 -37.09
CA ALA A 407 -61.29 -10.43 -35.81
C ALA A 407 -62.71 -10.24 -35.24
N GLU A 408 -62.90 -10.55 -33.96
CA GLU A 408 -64.20 -10.53 -33.27
C GLU A 408 -64.83 -9.14 -33.21
N ASN A 409 -66.16 -9.14 -33.37
CA ASN A 409 -67.02 -7.98 -33.56
C ASN A 409 -67.26 -7.23 -32.25
N ASN A 410 -66.81 -5.98 -32.20
CA ASN A 410 -67.41 -4.95 -31.35
C ASN A 410 -67.35 -3.63 -32.11
N LEU A 411 -68.33 -3.36 -33.00
CA LEU A 411 -68.78 -2.01 -33.40
C LEU A 411 -70.04 -2.06 -34.30
N ILE A 412 -70.84 -0.99 -34.22
CA ILE A 412 -72.18 -0.76 -34.81
C ILE A 412 -72.07 -0.38 -36.29
N ILE A 413 -71.60 -1.28 -37.14
CA ILE A 413 -71.48 -1.08 -38.60
C ILE A 413 -71.89 -2.39 -39.30
N SER A 414 -72.71 -2.32 -40.37
CA SER A 414 -73.12 -3.55 -41.07
C SER A 414 -71.91 -4.25 -41.68
N GLU A 415 -71.88 -5.58 -41.56
CA GLU A 415 -70.80 -6.43 -42.08
C GLU A 415 -70.55 -6.18 -43.59
N GLU A 416 -71.62 -5.88 -44.33
CA GLU A 416 -71.59 -5.52 -45.75
C GLU A 416 -70.85 -4.19 -46.01
N THR A 417 -71.09 -3.16 -45.20
CA THR A 417 -70.41 -1.86 -45.33
C THR A 417 -68.92 -1.97 -45.02
N THR A 418 -68.58 -2.78 -44.02
CA THR A 418 -67.20 -3.07 -43.64
C THR A 418 -66.47 -3.80 -44.76
N ALA A 419 -67.06 -4.85 -45.33
CA ALA A 419 -66.49 -5.59 -46.46
C ALA A 419 -66.27 -4.68 -47.69
N LEU A 420 -67.24 -3.82 -48.01
CA LEU A 420 -67.13 -2.87 -49.11
C LEU A 420 -65.98 -1.87 -48.89
N LEU A 421 -65.84 -1.34 -47.67
CA LEU A 421 -64.81 -0.36 -47.36
C LEU A 421 -63.41 -0.99 -47.33
N LEU A 422 -63.28 -2.23 -46.85
CA LEU A 422 -62.03 -3.01 -46.94
C LEU A 422 -61.62 -3.28 -48.39
N SER A 423 -62.57 -3.62 -49.27
CA SER A 423 -62.32 -3.79 -50.71
C SER A 423 -61.83 -2.48 -51.35
N LYS A 424 -62.47 -1.35 -51.02
CA LYS A 424 -62.05 -0.03 -51.48
C LYS A 424 -60.66 0.35 -50.95
N LEU A 425 -60.34 0.02 -49.69
CA LEU A 425 -59.02 0.23 -49.11
C LEU A 425 -57.94 -0.60 -49.80
N SER A 426 -58.21 -1.87 -50.11
CA SER A 426 -57.28 -2.72 -50.86
C SER A 426 -57.01 -2.16 -52.26
N LYS A 427 -58.03 -1.64 -52.96
CA LYS A 427 -57.85 -0.94 -54.23
C LYS A 427 -57.01 0.32 -54.07
N PHE A 428 -57.21 1.07 -52.99
CA PHE A 428 -56.40 2.25 -52.68
C PHE A 428 -54.92 1.90 -52.44
N GLU A 429 -54.65 0.84 -51.65
CA GLU A 429 -53.29 0.32 -51.40
C GLU A 429 -52.58 -0.02 -52.73
N LYS A 430 -53.28 -0.65 -53.68
CA LYS A 430 -52.72 -0.98 -55.01
C LYS A 430 -52.55 0.22 -55.96
N SER A 431 -53.24 1.33 -55.69
CA SER A 431 -53.28 2.48 -56.60
C SER A 431 -52.12 3.46 -56.44
N GLU A 432 -51.23 3.25 -55.45
CA GLU A 432 -50.13 4.15 -55.10
C GLU A 432 -50.55 5.59 -54.72
N LYS A 433 -51.86 5.88 -54.63
CA LYS A 433 -52.39 7.20 -54.23
C LYS A 433 -51.98 7.62 -52.82
N PHE A 434 -51.49 6.68 -52.00
CA PHE A 434 -50.90 6.97 -50.69
C PHE A 434 -49.60 7.80 -50.75
N LEU A 435 -48.96 7.89 -51.93
CA LEU A 435 -47.77 8.72 -52.16
C LEU A 435 -48.09 10.22 -52.26
N LYS A 436 -49.37 10.62 -52.33
CA LYS A 436 -49.78 12.02 -52.44
C LYS A 436 -49.45 12.79 -51.14
N LYS A 437 -48.70 13.90 -51.25
CA LYS A 437 -48.15 14.67 -50.11
C LYS A 437 -49.23 15.27 -49.19
N ASP A 438 -50.36 15.71 -49.74
CA ASP A 438 -51.49 16.32 -49.04
C ASP A 438 -52.61 15.32 -48.69
N LEU A 439 -52.30 14.01 -48.66
CA LEU A 439 -53.27 13.00 -48.25
C LEU A 439 -53.63 13.15 -46.77
N THR A 440 -54.91 13.34 -46.49
CA THR A 440 -55.48 13.44 -45.14
C THR A 440 -56.58 12.39 -44.96
N LEU A 441 -56.92 12.08 -43.72
CA LEU A 441 -58.02 11.16 -43.42
C LEU A 441 -59.32 11.61 -44.10
N THR A 442 -59.57 12.92 -44.10
CA THR A 442 -60.74 13.53 -44.75
C THR A 442 -60.72 13.34 -46.26
N SER A 443 -59.58 13.62 -46.92
CA SER A 443 -59.50 13.48 -48.37
C SER A 443 -59.59 12.02 -48.81
N LEU A 444 -59.02 11.07 -48.05
CA LEU A 444 -59.19 9.64 -48.34
C LEU A 444 -60.64 9.20 -48.13
N SER A 445 -61.27 9.58 -47.02
CA SER A 445 -62.66 9.20 -46.70
C SER A 445 -63.63 9.64 -47.79
N ASN A 446 -63.50 10.88 -48.26
CA ASN A 446 -64.29 11.41 -49.36
C ASN A 446 -64.07 10.59 -50.64
N SER A 447 -62.83 10.23 -50.96
CA SER A 447 -62.52 9.44 -52.17
C SER A 447 -63.05 7.99 -52.11
N LEU A 448 -63.27 7.44 -50.92
CA LEU A 448 -63.86 6.12 -50.71
C LEU A 448 -65.39 6.18 -50.50
N ASN A 449 -66.00 7.37 -50.59
CA ASN A 449 -67.40 7.65 -50.28
C ASN A 449 -67.78 7.16 -48.87
N THR A 450 -67.00 7.55 -47.86
CA THR A 450 -67.27 7.32 -46.43
C THR A 450 -66.94 8.56 -45.61
N ASN A 451 -67.21 8.53 -44.30
CA ASN A 451 -66.81 9.62 -43.41
C ASN A 451 -65.49 9.31 -42.66
N PRO A 452 -64.76 10.35 -42.20
CA PRO A 452 -63.47 10.21 -41.51
C PRO A 452 -63.49 9.30 -40.29
N ARG A 453 -64.57 9.32 -39.51
CA ARG A 453 -64.69 8.51 -38.29
C ARG A 453 -64.71 7.03 -38.64
N TYR A 454 -65.55 6.63 -39.60
CA TYR A 454 -65.66 5.24 -40.03
C TYR A 454 -64.36 4.71 -40.62
N LEU A 455 -63.70 5.50 -41.48
CA LEU A 455 -62.44 5.08 -42.06
C LEU A 455 -61.34 4.92 -41.00
N SER A 456 -61.26 5.83 -40.03
CA SER A 456 -60.28 5.72 -38.95
C SER A 456 -60.52 4.51 -38.06
N GLU A 457 -61.78 4.20 -37.72
CA GLU A 457 -62.12 3.00 -36.95
C GLU A 457 -61.79 1.72 -37.72
N ILE A 458 -62.10 1.65 -39.02
CA ILE A 458 -61.76 0.49 -39.85
C ILE A 458 -60.24 0.29 -39.96
N ILE A 459 -59.45 1.36 -40.18
CA ILE A 459 -57.98 1.24 -40.22
C ILE A 459 -57.45 0.81 -38.85
N LYS A 460 -57.99 1.37 -37.76
CA LYS A 460 -57.57 1.02 -36.41
C LYS A 460 -57.89 -0.44 -36.08
N GLN A 461 -59.08 -0.93 -36.44
CA GLN A 461 -59.53 -2.29 -36.15
C GLN A 461 -58.82 -3.33 -37.03
N TYR A 462 -58.78 -3.11 -38.35
CA TYR A 462 -58.31 -4.12 -39.31
C TYR A 462 -56.83 -4.02 -39.68
N LYS A 463 -56.21 -2.84 -39.49
CA LYS A 463 -54.78 -2.64 -39.75
C LYS A 463 -53.98 -2.39 -38.47
N ASN A 464 -54.64 -2.30 -37.31
CA ASN A 464 -54.03 -2.01 -36.00
C ASN A 464 -53.10 -0.78 -36.02
N LYS A 465 -53.48 0.25 -36.79
CA LYS A 465 -52.67 1.47 -36.98
C LYS A 465 -53.56 2.72 -36.92
N SER A 466 -52.99 3.84 -36.48
CA SER A 466 -53.61 5.14 -36.75
C SER A 466 -53.49 5.47 -38.24
N PHE A 467 -54.37 6.33 -38.77
CA PHE A 467 -54.32 6.74 -40.17
C PHE A 467 -52.91 7.16 -40.63
N ASN A 468 -52.24 8.00 -39.85
CA ASN A 468 -50.88 8.45 -40.18
C ASN A 468 -49.87 7.29 -40.19
N ASN A 469 -49.89 6.41 -39.18
CA ASN A 469 -48.99 5.24 -39.15
C ASN A 469 -49.29 4.25 -40.27
N TYR A 470 -50.56 4.12 -40.66
CA TYR A 470 -50.99 3.27 -41.76
C TYR A 470 -50.44 3.78 -43.10
N ILE A 471 -50.68 5.05 -43.43
CA ILE A 471 -50.16 5.67 -44.66
C ILE A 471 -48.63 5.65 -44.68
N ASN A 472 -47.98 5.99 -43.56
CA ASN A 472 -46.54 5.93 -43.45
C ASN A 472 -45.99 4.51 -43.67
N GLY A 473 -46.65 3.49 -43.11
CA GLY A 473 -46.29 2.09 -43.35
C GLY A 473 -46.33 1.72 -44.84
N LEU A 474 -47.41 2.10 -45.55
CA LEU A 474 -47.53 1.88 -47.00
C LEU A 474 -46.41 2.59 -47.79
N ARG A 475 -46.09 3.84 -47.42
CA ARG A 475 -45.02 4.63 -48.05
C ARG A 475 -43.63 4.00 -47.85
N ILE A 476 -43.35 3.53 -46.63
CA ILE A 476 -42.10 2.84 -46.33
C ILE A 476 -42.02 1.52 -47.08
N GLN A 477 -43.08 0.72 -47.09
CA GLN A 477 -43.13 -0.54 -47.85
C GLN A 477 -42.89 -0.31 -49.34
N PHE A 478 -43.54 0.70 -49.93
CA PHE A 478 -43.31 1.09 -51.32
C PHE A 478 -41.83 1.40 -51.59
N ILE A 479 -41.20 2.24 -50.76
CA ILE A 479 -39.82 2.64 -51.01
C ILE A 479 -38.82 1.50 -50.73
N THR A 480 -39.07 0.62 -49.76
CA THR A 480 -38.23 -0.55 -49.53
C THR A 480 -38.29 -1.51 -50.70
N ASN A 481 -39.48 -1.74 -51.28
CA ASN A 481 -39.66 -2.59 -52.45
C ASN A 481 -38.95 -1.97 -53.67
N LYS A 482 -39.14 -0.67 -53.93
CA LYS A 482 -38.42 0.03 -55.02
C LYS A 482 -36.90 -0.01 -54.86
N LEU A 483 -36.39 0.15 -53.64
CA LEU A 483 -34.95 0.07 -53.35
C LEU A 483 -34.40 -1.36 -53.55
N TYR A 484 -35.20 -2.37 -53.22
CA TYR A 484 -34.86 -3.78 -53.41
C TYR A 484 -34.88 -4.16 -54.90
N ASP A 485 -35.99 -3.92 -55.59
CA ASP A 485 -36.21 -4.36 -56.98
C ASP A 485 -35.44 -3.52 -58.01
N THR A 486 -35.30 -2.21 -57.78
CA THR A 486 -34.80 -1.28 -58.81
C THR A 486 -33.49 -0.62 -58.39
N SER A 487 -32.38 -1.10 -58.98
CA SER A 487 -31.02 -0.66 -58.62
C SER A 487 -30.79 0.85 -58.75
N ILE A 488 -31.44 1.55 -59.69
CA ILE A 488 -31.25 3.00 -59.89
C ILE A 488 -31.74 3.82 -58.69
N PHE A 489 -32.75 3.33 -57.95
CA PHE A 489 -33.26 4.02 -56.77
C PHE A 489 -32.22 4.10 -55.65
N ARG A 490 -31.21 3.22 -55.66
CA ARG A 490 -30.10 3.20 -54.69
C ARG A 490 -29.11 4.36 -54.93
N GLU A 491 -29.15 5.00 -56.10
CA GLU A 491 -28.28 6.15 -56.44
C GLU A 491 -28.91 7.51 -56.13
N TYR A 492 -30.21 7.55 -55.87
CA TYR A 492 -30.87 8.81 -55.53
C TYR A 492 -30.52 9.30 -54.12
N LYS A 493 -30.49 10.64 -53.96
CA LYS A 493 -30.35 11.28 -52.66
C LYS A 493 -31.55 10.92 -51.77
N ILE A 494 -31.31 10.73 -50.46
CA ILE A 494 -32.39 10.44 -49.49
C ILE A 494 -33.52 11.48 -49.53
N SER A 495 -33.20 12.75 -49.81
CA SER A 495 -34.21 13.81 -49.98
C SER A 495 -35.16 13.54 -51.15
N TYR A 496 -34.64 13.01 -52.26
CA TYR A 496 -35.43 12.63 -53.42
C TYR A 496 -36.31 11.41 -53.11
N LEU A 497 -35.76 10.39 -52.45
CA LEU A 497 -36.53 9.22 -52.04
C LEU A 497 -37.69 9.60 -51.10
N ALA A 498 -37.44 10.50 -50.15
CA ALA A 498 -38.46 11.03 -49.25
C ALA A 498 -39.61 11.72 -50.01
N GLU A 499 -39.27 12.56 -50.99
CA GLU A 499 -40.25 13.24 -51.84
C GLU A 499 -41.03 12.25 -52.71
N ALA A 500 -40.33 11.29 -53.33
CA ALA A 500 -40.92 10.27 -54.18
C ALA A 500 -41.91 9.35 -53.44
N CYS A 501 -41.72 9.14 -52.13
CA CYS A 501 -42.68 8.40 -51.30
C CYS A 501 -43.65 9.29 -50.50
N GLY A 502 -43.75 10.58 -50.80
CA GLY A 502 -44.80 11.47 -50.29
C GLY A 502 -44.53 12.08 -48.92
N PHE A 503 -43.29 12.06 -48.42
CA PHE A 503 -42.92 12.71 -47.16
C PHE A 503 -42.65 14.21 -47.35
N SER A 504 -42.94 14.98 -46.30
CA SER A 504 -42.77 16.44 -46.30
C SER A 504 -41.32 16.90 -46.16
N SER A 505 -40.47 16.09 -45.53
CA SER A 505 -39.03 16.36 -45.38
C SER A 505 -38.21 15.08 -45.28
N ARG A 506 -36.90 15.22 -45.54
CA ARG A 506 -35.91 14.14 -45.40
C ARG A 506 -35.84 13.60 -43.97
N GLU A 507 -35.94 14.49 -42.98
CA GLU A 507 -35.82 14.17 -41.55
C GLU A 507 -37.02 13.31 -41.11
N VAL A 508 -38.23 13.73 -41.49
CA VAL A 508 -39.46 13.00 -41.20
C VAL A 508 -39.42 11.60 -41.84
N PHE A 509 -39.02 11.51 -43.12
CA PHE A 509 -38.80 10.23 -43.79
C PHE A 509 -37.78 9.36 -43.06
N THR A 510 -36.63 9.90 -42.67
CA THR A 510 -35.54 9.14 -42.03
C THR A 510 -35.98 8.56 -40.69
N VAL A 511 -36.71 9.35 -39.88
CA VAL A 511 -37.24 8.90 -38.59
C VAL A 511 -38.29 7.82 -38.78
N ILE A 512 -39.22 8.01 -39.70
CA ILE A 512 -40.31 7.05 -39.95
C ILE A 512 -39.78 5.76 -40.58
N PHE A 513 -38.88 5.85 -41.56
CA PHE A 513 -38.22 4.69 -42.15
C PHE A 513 -37.50 3.87 -41.08
N LYS A 514 -36.73 4.51 -40.19
CA LYS A 514 -36.05 3.81 -39.10
C LYS A 514 -37.02 3.24 -38.07
N LYS A 515 -38.16 3.89 -37.83
CA LYS A 515 -39.19 3.40 -36.92
C LYS A 515 -39.89 2.15 -37.48
N GLU A 516 -40.25 2.15 -38.75
CA GLU A 516 -40.95 1.03 -39.40
C GLU A 516 -40.01 -0.14 -39.72
N THR A 517 -38.74 0.13 -40.10
CA THR A 517 -37.78 -0.92 -40.54
C THR A 517 -36.76 -1.30 -39.47
N GLY A 518 -36.53 -0.47 -38.46
CA GLY A 518 -35.49 -0.68 -37.46
C GLY A 518 -34.06 -0.32 -37.89
N VAL A 519 -33.86 0.07 -39.16
CA VAL A 519 -32.57 0.51 -39.76
C VAL A 519 -32.72 1.86 -40.47
N SER A 520 -31.64 2.63 -40.65
CA SER A 520 -31.74 3.91 -41.39
C SER A 520 -31.82 3.67 -42.91
N PRO A 521 -32.43 4.60 -43.68
CA PRO A 521 -32.43 4.52 -45.15
C PRO A 521 -31.00 4.38 -45.73
N SER A 522 -30.05 5.15 -45.19
CA SER A 522 -28.65 5.10 -45.64
C SER A 522 -27.97 3.76 -45.35
N TYR A 523 -28.25 3.13 -44.21
CA TYR A 523 -27.73 1.80 -43.90
C TYR A 523 -28.34 0.75 -44.83
N PHE A 524 -29.66 0.77 -45.02
CA PHE A 524 -30.38 -0.14 -45.89
C PHE A 524 -29.86 -0.09 -47.34
N ILE A 525 -29.73 1.12 -47.91
CA ILE A 525 -29.18 1.32 -49.25
C ILE A 525 -27.71 0.87 -49.34
N SER A 526 -26.89 1.18 -48.32
CA SER A 526 -25.48 0.78 -48.32
C SER A 526 -25.31 -0.73 -48.29
N GLN A 527 -26.14 -1.49 -47.59
CA GLN A 527 -26.06 -2.95 -47.55
C GLN A 527 -26.54 -3.57 -48.87
N LEU A 528 -27.66 -3.10 -49.42
CA LEU A 528 -28.14 -3.51 -50.75
C LEU A 528 -27.11 -3.26 -51.86
N LYS A 529 -26.28 -2.21 -51.76
CA LYS A 529 -25.18 -1.97 -52.70
C LYS A 529 -24.03 -2.97 -52.53
N LYS A 530 -23.71 -3.36 -51.28
CA LYS A 530 -22.63 -4.31 -50.99
C LYS A 530 -22.94 -5.73 -51.47
N GLU A 531 -24.17 -6.21 -51.29
CA GLU A 531 -24.59 -7.53 -51.74
C GLU A 531 -24.46 -7.71 -53.26
N LYS A 532 -24.82 -6.68 -54.04
CA LYS A 532 -24.69 -6.69 -55.50
C LYS A 532 -23.24 -6.60 -56.01
N THR A 533 -22.28 -6.25 -55.15
CA THR A 533 -20.85 -6.25 -55.53
C THR A 533 -20.18 -7.60 -55.19
N ALA A 534 -20.88 -8.48 -54.48
CA ALA A 534 -20.41 -9.80 -54.08
C ALA A 534 -20.98 -10.95 -54.94
N GLU A 535 -22.06 -10.69 -55.69
CA GLU A 535 -22.53 -11.45 -56.86
C GLU A 535 -21.84 -10.96 -58.13
#